data_AF-A0A7N0T4U3-F1
#
_entry.id   AF-A0A7N0T4U3-F1
#
_cell.length_a   1.000
_cell.length_b   1.000
_cell.length_c   1.000
_cell.angle_alpha   90.00
_cell.angle_beta   90.00
_cell.angle_gamma   90.00
#
_symmetry.space_group_name_H-M   'P 1'
#
loop_
_entity.id
_entity.type
_entity.pdbx_description
1 polymer ?
#
loop_
_entity_poly.entity_id
_entity_poly.type
_entity_poly.pdbx_seq_one_letter_code
_entity_poly.pdbx_strand_id
1 'polypeptide(L)'
;MKKHHCIVCARIPQLSCQSRLASLMARLVVLPLNSSSSSPLSTALFTQSSTPATTSSLNSSLFGSRLGVSRPVSSTKGDKLIKLRASARINSNVEAPTPTNIHEKKAPLKYSYIFCDMDGTLLNSKGVISARTAEALKEATARGIKVVMATGKSRTAAKRVLEEAGLTGRDGVFSDFSPGVFIQGLLVYGRNGQEIFRRNLDPSVCREACLYSLEHKVPLIAFCENSCLTLFDHPLVDHLHTVYHEPKVQIITSVDELLETAKIQKLLFMDTVEGVATSLRPYWSKAIGSRAGVVQAIPDILEIVPPGSSKGGGVRVLLDHLGVSENEVMAIGDGENDVEMLQLAGLGVALSNASEKAKAVADVIGISNDEDGATDAIYRFAL
;
A
#
# COMPACT_ATOMS: atom_id res chain seq x y z
N MET A 1 3.41 59.79 -21.95
CA MET A 1 2.15 59.64 -22.74
C MET A 1 2.20 58.27 -23.42
N LYS A 2 1.61 57.21 -22.83
CA LYS A 2 0.28 56.62 -23.12
C LYS A 2 -0.05 56.35 -24.60
N LYS A 3 -0.18 55.06 -24.96
CA LYS A 3 -1.34 54.34 -25.57
C LYS A 3 -0.83 53.00 -26.17
N HIS A 4 -1.10 51.81 -25.63
CA HIS A 4 -2.32 50.95 -25.64
C HIS A 4 -2.63 50.19 -26.95
N HIS A 5 -2.64 48.84 -26.85
CA HIS A 5 -3.55 47.80 -27.40
C HIS A 5 -2.75 46.56 -27.87
N CYS A 6 -3.18 45.29 -27.79
CA CYS A 6 -4.22 44.57 -27.05
C CYS A 6 -3.92 43.07 -27.21
N ILE A 7 -4.55 42.24 -26.37
CA ILE A 7 -4.39 40.80 -26.18
C ILE A 7 -5.10 39.98 -27.27
N VAL A 8 -4.50 38.86 -27.71
CA VAL A 8 -5.23 37.61 -28.02
C VAL A 8 -4.42 36.44 -27.47
N CYS A 9 -4.88 35.91 -26.34
CA CYS A 9 -4.37 34.67 -25.74
C CYS A 9 -5.33 33.55 -26.16
N ALA A 10 -4.91 32.69 -27.08
CA ALA A 10 -5.68 31.53 -27.48
C ALA A 10 -5.66 30.50 -26.34
N ARG A 11 -6.82 30.28 -25.71
CA ARG A 11 -7.04 29.20 -24.75
C ARG A 11 -6.99 27.87 -25.50
N ILE A 12 -5.99 27.05 -25.21
CA ILE A 12 -6.03 25.61 -25.52
C ILE A 12 -6.83 24.94 -24.39
N PRO A 13 -7.95 24.24 -24.67
CA PRO A 13 -8.66 23.52 -23.62
C PRO A 13 -7.80 22.33 -23.15
N GLN A 14 -7.51 22.28 -21.85
CA GLN A 14 -6.95 21.10 -21.21
C GLN A 14 -8.02 20.01 -21.18
N LEU A 15 -7.84 18.96 -21.99
CA LEU A 15 -8.68 17.77 -21.95
C LEU A 15 -8.27 16.86 -20.77
N SER A 16 -9.27 16.18 -20.18
CA SER A 16 -9.16 15.29 -19.02
C SER A 16 -8.29 14.06 -19.29
N CYS A 17 -7.80 13.42 -18.22
CA CYS A 17 -6.85 12.30 -18.25
C CYS A 17 -7.26 11.15 -19.20
N GLN A 18 -8.56 10.87 -19.33
CA GLN A 18 -9.11 9.85 -20.23
C GLN A 18 -8.86 10.12 -21.72
N SER A 19 -8.73 11.38 -22.16
CA SER A 19 -8.61 11.70 -23.59
C SER A 19 -7.20 11.53 -24.15
N ARG A 20 -6.17 11.49 -23.29
CA ARG A 20 -4.76 11.40 -23.73
C ARG A 20 -4.40 9.99 -24.17
N LEU A 21 -4.93 8.97 -23.48
CA LEU A 21 -4.69 7.58 -23.83
C LEU A 21 -5.36 7.21 -25.17
N ALA A 22 -6.61 7.65 -25.36
CA ALA A 22 -7.33 7.49 -26.63
C ALA A 22 -6.59 8.15 -27.80
N SER A 23 -6.01 9.34 -27.59
CA SER A 23 -5.24 10.05 -28.62
C SER A 23 -3.89 9.41 -28.95
N LEU A 24 -3.26 8.72 -27.99
CA LEU A 24 -1.99 8.01 -28.22
C LEU A 24 -2.23 6.70 -28.99
N MET A 25 -3.32 5.99 -28.69
CA MET A 25 -3.70 4.74 -29.34
C MET A 25 -4.29 4.91 -30.75
N ALA A 26 -5.04 6.00 -31.00
CA ALA A 26 -5.61 6.28 -32.31
C ALA A 26 -4.54 6.52 -33.42
N ARG A 27 -3.27 6.75 -33.04
CA ARG A 27 -2.17 6.93 -34.00
C ARG A 27 -1.52 5.62 -34.48
N LEU A 28 -1.92 4.47 -33.96
CA LEU A 28 -1.30 3.16 -34.25
C LEU A 28 -2.11 2.26 -35.19
N VAL A 29 -3.29 2.68 -35.65
CA VAL A 29 -4.13 1.87 -36.56
C VAL A 29 -4.15 2.46 -37.97
N VAL A 30 -3.05 2.31 -38.73
CA VAL A 30 -3.09 2.17 -40.20
C VAL A 30 -1.77 1.53 -40.66
N LEU A 31 -1.79 0.25 -41.05
CA LEU A 31 -1.03 -0.31 -42.20
C LEU A 31 -1.56 -1.74 -42.46
N PRO A 32 -2.04 -2.07 -43.67
CA PRO A 32 -2.48 -3.44 -44.00
C PRO A 32 -1.28 -4.28 -44.46
N LEU A 33 -1.20 -5.54 -44.03
CA LEU A 33 -0.32 -6.53 -44.64
C LEU A 33 -1.13 -7.69 -45.20
N ASN A 34 -0.88 -7.94 -46.49
CA ASN A 34 -1.48 -8.97 -47.32
C ASN A 34 -1.05 -10.39 -46.92
N SER A 35 -1.94 -11.32 -47.26
CA SER A 35 -1.92 -12.78 -47.21
C SER A 35 -0.67 -13.48 -47.78
N SER A 36 -0.31 -14.66 -47.25
CA SER A 36 -0.45 -15.97 -47.93
C SER A 36 0.19 -17.17 -47.19
N SER A 37 -0.54 -18.31 -47.19
CA SER A 37 -0.07 -19.73 -47.13
C SER A 37 0.73 -20.24 -45.91
N SER A 38 0.65 -21.48 -45.42
CA SER A 38 -0.13 -22.70 -45.65
C SER A 38 0.30 -23.71 -44.56
N SER A 39 -0.65 -24.47 -44.01
CA SER A 39 -0.48 -25.62 -43.10
C SER A 39 0.12 -26.85 -43.84
N PRO A 40 0.59 -27.99 -43.22
CA PRO A 40 -0.23 -28.83 -42.31
C PRO A 40 0.47 -29.62 -41.16
N LEU A 41 -0.35 -29.90 -40.14
CA LEU A 41 -0.55 -31.11 -39.31
C LEU A 41 0.56 -32.17 -39.10
N SER A 42 0.73 -32.58 -37.83
CA SER A 42 0.94 -33.98 -37.43
C SER A 42 0.38 -34.26 -36.03
N THR A 43 -0.16 -35.46 -35.85
CA THR A 43 -0.95 -35.98 -34.72
C THR A 43 -0.32 -37.28 -34.21
N ALA A 44 -0.21 -37.49 -32.89
CA ALA A 44 -0.13 -38.79 -32.19
C ALA A 44 -0.22 -38.51 -30.66
N LEU A 45 -1.28 -38.83 -29.90
CA LEU A 45 -1.85 -40.09 -29.39
C LEU A 45 -1.03 -40.85 -28.32
N PHE A 46 -1.61 -40.89 -27.10
CA PHE A 46 -1.63 -41.88 -26.00
C PHE A 46 -0.33 -42.40 -25.35
N THR A 47 -0.28 -42.39 -24.00
CA THR A 47 -0.73 -43.53 -23.15
C THR A 47 -0.76 -43.16 -21.65
N GLN A 48 -1.74 -43.73 -20.94
CA GLN A 48 -1.87 -43.78 -19.47
C GLN A 48 -0.97 -44.87 -18.86
N SER A 49 -0.61 -44.75 -17.59
CA SER A 49 -0.61 -45.89 -16.64
C SER A 49 -0.37 -45.46 -15.17
N SER A 50 -1.42 -45.68 -14.35
CA SER A 50 -1.46 -46.34 -13.03
C SER A 50 -0.44 -46.07 -11.90
N THR A 51 -1.00 -45.79 -10.73
CA THR A 51 -0.46 -45.97 -9.36
C THR A 51 -0.21 -47.46 -9.02
N PRO A 52 0.44 -47.82 -7.88
CA PRO A 52 -0.26 -47.91 -6.59
C PRO A 52 0.55 -47.53 -5.33
N ALA A 53 -0.18 -47.50 -4.22
CA ALA A 53 0.15 -47.14 -2.84
C ALA A 53 1.20 -48.02 -2.13
N THR A 54 1.74 -47.52 -1.00
CA THR A 54 1.79 -48.27 0.26
C THR A 54 2.00 -47.36 1.48
N THR A 55 1.22 -47.66 2.52
CA THR A 55 1.20 -47.22 3.92
C THR A 55 2.25 -47.91 4.80
N SER A 56 2.74 -47.26 5.87
CA SER A 56 3.02 -47.82 7.22
C SER A 56 3.94 -46.84 8.00
N SER A 57 3.49 -46.11 9.03
CA SER A 57 3.28 -46.51 10.44
C SER A 57 4.51 -46.37 11.36
N LEU A 58 4.31 -45.62 12.46
CA LEU A 58 4.83 -45.83 13.82
C LEU A 58 6.35 -45.70 14.08
N ASN A 59 6.76 -44.73 14.92
CA ASN A 59 6.97 -45.02 16.34
C ASN A 59 7.31 -43.77 17.18
N SER A 60 6.72 -43.79 18.36
CA SER A 60 6.97 -42.97 19.55
C SER A 60 8.33 -43.25 20.20
N SER A 61 8.89 -42.28 20.91
CA SER A 61 8.94 -42.27 22.40
C SER A 61 10.20 -41.62 23.01
N LEU A 62 9.93 -40.88 24.10
CA LEU A 62 10.68 -40.78 25.37
C LEU A 62 12.02 -40.03 25.45
N PHE A 63 12.00 -38.98 26.28
CA PHE A 63 12.81 -38.69 27.49
C PHE A 63 12.62 -37.19 27.79
N GLY A 64 12.42 -36.66 28.99
CA GLY A 64 12.62 -37.12 30.35
C GLY A 64 12.93 -35.87 31.19
N SER A 65 12.08 -35.59 32.17
CA SER A 65 12.08 -34.50 33.15
C SER A 65 13.38 -34.29 33.96
N ARG A 66 13.64 -33.07 34.48
CA ARG A 66 13.52 -32.74 35.93
C ARG A 66 13.94 -31.30 36.31
N LEU A 67 13.27 -30.85 37.37
CA LEU A 67 13.36 -29.61 38.15
C LEU A 67 14.62 -29.49 39.02
N GLY A 68 14.93 -28.26 39.47
CA GLY A 68 15.81 -28.00 40.61
C GLY A 68 15.81 -26.53 41.05
N VAL A 69 15.22 -26.26 42.22
CA VAL A 69 15.06 -24.96 42.92
C VAL A 69 16.16 -24.82 44.00
N SER A 70 16.69 -23.61 44.25
CA SER A 70 16.97 -23.10 45.61
C SER A 70 17.68 -21.71 45.66
N ARG A 71 17.05 -20.75 46.36
CA ARG A 71 17.63 -19.68 47.23
C ARG A 71 17.72 -20.25 48.68
N PRO A 72 18.29 -19.61 49.76
CA PRO A 72 18.10 -18.19 50.17
C PRO A 72 19.16 -17.52 51.13
N VAL A 73 18.80 -16.34 51.69
CA VAL A 73 19.17 -15.71 53.01
C VAL A 73 20.49 -14.89 53.08
N SER A 74 20.74 -13.85 53.92
CA SER A 74 20.05 -12.65 54.48
C SER A 74 21.06 -11.91 55.43
N SER A 75 20.70 -10.70 55.92
CA SER A 75 21.14 -10.02 57.18
C SER A 75 22.37 -9.07 57.13
N THR A 76 22.61 -8.02 57.94
CA THR A 76 21.87 -6.94 58.67
C THR A 76 22.90 -6.03 59.40
N LYS A 77 22.51 -4.77 59.77
CA LYS A 77 23.05 -3.84 60.84
C LYS A 77 24.39 -3.11 60.58
N GLY A 78 24.67 -1.87 61.06
CA GLY A 78 23.98 -0.91 61.93
C GLY A 78 24.92 0.27 62.36
N ASP A 79 24.31 1.41 62.75
CA ASP A 79 24.70 2.49 63.70
C ASP A 79 25.97 3.37 63.56
N LYS A 80 25.79 4.72 63.56
CA LYS A 80 26.03 5.60 64.74
C LYS A 80 25.77 7.11 64.52
N LEU A 81 25.17 7.72 65.56
CA LEU A 81 24.89 9.13 65.87
C LEU A 81 26.14 9.98 66.18
N ILE A 82 26.13 11.29 65.86
CA ILE A 82 26.60 12.39 66.74
C ILE A 82 25.71 13.65 66.54
N LYS A 83 25.26 14.25 67.66
CA LYS A 83 24.51 15.51 67.80
C LYS A 83 25.44 16.73 67.85
N LEU A 84 24.99 17.90 67.38
CA LEU A 84 25.21 19.18 68.09
C LEU A 84 24.11 20.21 67.75
N ARG A 85 23.60 20.87 68.78
CA ARG A 85 22.61 21.97 68.73
C ARG A 85 23.31 23.31 68.49
N ALA A 86 22.70 24.22 67.73
CA ALA A 86 22.71 25.66 68.03
C ALA A 86 21.53 26.35 67.34
N SER A 87 20.81 27.16 68.11
CA SER A 87 19.63 27.92 67.74
C SER A 87 20.01 29.24 67.04
N ALA A 88 19.29 29.62 65.98
CA ALA A 88 19.02 31.01 65.63
C ALA A 88 17.83 31.07 64.66
N ARG A 89 16.72 31.67 65.10
CA ARG A 89 15.57 31.99 64.25
C ARG A 89 15.86 33.28 63.50
N ILE A 90 15.91 33.21 62.17
CA ILE A 90 15.74 34.37 61.29
C ILE A 90 14.63 33.98 60.31
N ASN A 91 13.53 34.71 60.37
CA ASN A 91 12.36 34.55 59.52
C ASN A 91 12.62 35.31 58.21
N SER A 92 12.90 34.60 57.12
CA SER A 92 12.86 35.14 55.76
C SER A 92 12.71 34.01 54.75
N ASN A 93 11.50 33.46 54.60
CA ASN A 93 11.17 32.62 53.46
C ASN A 93 10.26 33.41 52.52
N VAL A 94 10.92 34.01 51.52
CA VAL A 94 10.33 34.22 50.20
C VAL A 94 10.15 32.82 49.61
N GLU A 95 8.91 32.37 49.47
CA GLU A 95 8.62 31.13 48.75
C GLU A 95 9.00 31.32 47.28
N ALA A 96 10.05 30.62 46.85
CA ALA A 96 10.32 30.41 45.45
C ALA A 96 9.16 29.60 44.84
N PRO A 97 8.64 29.96 43.66
CA PRO A 97 7.60 29.17 43.02
C PRO A 97 8.16 27.79 42.71
N THR A 98 7.56 26.77 43.30
CA THR A 98 7.83 25.38 42.98
C THR A 98 7.46 25.16 41.50
N PRO A 99 8.30 24.52 40.69
CA PRO A 99 7.93 24.19 39.32
C PRO A 99 6.83 23.14 39.40
N THR A 100 5.58 23.58 39.26
CA THR A 100 4.43 22.72 39.07
C THR A 100 4.66 21.99 37.76
N ASN A 101 5.20 20.78 37.84
CA ASN A 101 5.30 19.86 36.71
C ASN A 101 3.89 19.32 36.47
N ILE A 102 3.02 20.20 35.98
CA ILE A 102 1.73 19.84 35.42
C ILE A 102 2.09 19.25 34.06
N HIS A 103 2.46 17.97 34.05
CA HIS A 103 2.15 17.16 32.91
C HIS A 103 0.63 17.22 32.78
N GLU A 104 0.12 18.18 32.01
CA GLU A 104 -1.23 18.13 31.49
C GLU A 104 -1.34 16.76 30.85
N LYS A 105 -2.03 15.83 31.53
CA LYS A 105 -2.39 14.55 30.95
C LYS A 105 -3.32 14.89 29.80
N LYS A 106 -2.73 15.03 28.61
CA LYS A 106 -3.47 15.10 27.35
C LYS A 106 -4.52 13.99 27.40
N ALA A 107 -5.78 14.35 27.16
CA ALA A 107 -6.86 13.38 27.12
C ALA A 107 -6.43 12.20 26.23
N PRO A 108 -6.74 10.94 26.61
CA PRO A 108 -6.35 9.80 25.81
C PRO A 108 -6.92 9.97 24.40
N LEU A 109 -6.05 9.85 23.39
CA LEU A 109 -6.48 9.88 22.00
C LEU A 109 -7.45 8.74 21.75
N LYS A 110 -8.53 9.03 21.01
CA LYS A 110 -9.53 8.01 20.67
C LYS A 110 -8.95 6.94 19.75
N TYR A 111 -8.03 7.32 18.87
CA TYR A 111 -7.35 6.44 17.93
C TYR A 111 -5.83 6.65 18.02
N SER A 112 -5.09 5.55 18.08
CA SER A 112 -3.62 5.54 18.12
C SER A 112 -3.01 5.50 16.72
N TYR A 113 -3.78 5.01 15.73
CA TYR A 113 -3.33 4.82 14.35
C TYR A 113 -4.34 5.38 13.34
N ILE A 114 -3.83 5.98 12.27
CA ILE A 114 -4.60 6.33 11.07
C ILE A 114 -4.02 5.52 9.90
N PHE A 115 -4.79 4.58 9.37
CA PHE A 115 -4.48 3.91 8.11
C PHE A 115 -5.14 4.67 6.97
N CYS A 116 -4.35 5.08 5.99
CA CYS A 116 -4.84 5.97 4.95
C CYS A 116 -4.46 5.44 3.57
N ASP A 117 -5.46 5.32 2.71
CA ASP A 117 -5.23 5.18 1.29
C ASP A 117 -4.62 6.45 0.68
N MET A 118 -4.01 6.32 -0.50
CA MET A 118 -3.39 7.41 -1.23
C MET A 118 -4.28 7.94 -2.37
N ASP A 119 -4.39 7.21 -3.48
CA ASP A 119 -5.04 7.70 -4.71
C ASP A 119 -6.55 7.78 -4.55
N GLY A 120 -7.14 8.99 -4.64
CA GLY A 120 -8.57 9.15 -4.39
C GLY A 120 -8.91 9.40 -2.92
N THR A 121 -7.90 9.38 -2.03
CA THR A 121 -8.05 9.64 -0.59
C THR A 121 -7.15 10.79 -0.12
N LEU A 122 -5.84 10.57 0.02
CA LEU A 122 -4.87 11.64 0.36
C LEU A 122 -4.54 12.52 -0.85
N LEU A 123 -4.51 11.91 -2.04
CA LEU A 123 -4.25 12.61 -3.30
C LEU A 123 -5.60 13.07 -3.85
N ASN A 124 -5.66 14.35 -4.21
CA ASN A 124 -6.79 14.89 -4.95
C ASN A 124 -6.80 14.38 -6.41
N SER A 125 -7.79 14.79 -7.21
CA SER A 125 -7.92 14.42 -8.63
C SER A 125 -6.73 14.81 -9.51
N LYS A 126 -5.83 15.67 -9.02
CA LYS A 126 -4.58 16.08 -9.70
C LYS A 126 -3.37 15.25 -9.27
N GLY A 127 -3.56 14.23 -8.41
CA GLY A 127 -2.48 13.37 -7.94
C GLY A 127 -1.57 14.02 -6.91
N VAL A 128 -2.00 15.10 -6.24
CA VAL A 128 -1.17 15.83 -5.26
C VAL A 128 -1.82 15.84 -3.88
N ILE A 129 -0.98 15.83 -2.84
CA ILE A 129 -1.40 16.07 -1.46
C ILE A 129 -1.45 17.59 -1.24
N SER A 130 -2.58 18.11 -0.76
CA SER A 130 -2.72 19.53 -0.48
C SER A 130 -1.88 19.96 0.73
N ALA A 131 -1.51 21.23 0.80
CA ALA A 131 -0.79 21.77 1.95
C ALA A 131 -1.57 21.59 3.26
N ARG A 132 -2.91 21.66 3.20
CA ARG A 132 -3.80 21.46 4.34
C ARG A 132 -3.77 20.00 4.81
N THR A 133 -3.79 19.05 3.88
CA THR A 133 -3.66 17.62 4.19
C THR A 133 -2.30 17.31 4.78
N ALA A 134 -1.23 17.86 4.22
CA ALA A 134 0.11 17.69 4.77
C ALA A 134 0.21 18.21 6.21
N GLU A 135 -0.38 19.36 6.52
CA GLU A 135 -0.41 19.90 7.88
C GLU A 135 -1.21 19.02 8.84
N ALA A 136 -2.39 18.55 8.44
CA ALA A 136 -3.21 17.67 9.26
C ALA A 136 -2.49 16.36 9.64
N LEU A 137 -1.75 15.76 8.69
CA LEU A 137 -0.95 14.56 8.95
C LEU A 137 0.22 14.82 9.91
N LYS A 138 0.90 15.97 9.76
CA LYS A 138 1.96 16.40 10.67
C LYS A 138 1.43 16.66 12.07
N GLU A 139 0.29 17.35 12.17
CA GLU A 139 -0.36 17.62 13.45
C GLU A 139 -0.78 16.32 14.14
N ALA A 140 -1.40 15.39 13.42
CA ALA A 140 -1.75 14.07 13.97
C ALA A 140 -0.52 13.34 14.51
N THR A 141 0.58 13.34 13.76
CA THR A 141 1.86 12.75 14.17
C THR A 141 2.42 13.45 15.40
N ALA A 142 2.38 14.78 15.46
CA ALA A 142 2.84 15.58 16.60
C ALA A 142 1.99 15.36 17.86
N ARG A 143 0.72 14.96 17.72
CA ARG A 143 -0.13 14.56 18.83
C ARG A 143 0.11 13.11 19.29
N GLY A 144 0.90 12.33 18.56
CA GLY A 144 1.28 10.96 18.90
C GLY A 144 0.57 9.89 18.07
N ILE A 145 -0.32 10.27 17.15
CA ILE A 145 -1.02 9.34 16.27
C ILE A 145 -0.05 8.83 15.21
N LYS A 146 -0.05 7.53 14.95
CA LYS A 146 0.76 6.94 13.89
C LYS A 146 -0.02 6.89 12.59
N VAL A 147 0.39 7.71 11.62
CA VAL A 147 -0.15 7.63 10.26
C VAL A 147 0.58 6.53 9.49
N VAL A 148 -0.18 5.62 8.90
CA VAL A 148 0.32 4.45 8.17
C VAL A 148 -0.32 4.44 6.78
N MET A 149 0.52 4.37 5.74
CA MET A 149 0.03 4.28 4.36
C MET A 149 -0.48 2.88 4.07
N ALA A 150 -1.65 2.77 3.44
CA ALA A 150 -2.23 1.53 2.94
C ALA A 150 -2.66 1.68 1.47
N THR A 151 -1.79 1.33 0.54
CA THR A 151 -1.92 1.73 -0.87
C THR A 151 -1.70 0.60 -1.86
N GLY A 152 -2.26 0.76 -3.07
CA GLY A 152 -1.94 -0.06 -4.23
C GLY A 152 -0.58 0.23 -4.87
N LYS A 153 0.03 1.37 -4.52
CA LYS A 153 1.35 1.80 -5.00
C LYS A 153 2.49 0.96 -4.45
N SER A 154 3.62 0.96 -5.15
CA SER A 154 4.89 0.53 -4.54
C SER A 154 5.32 1.48 -3.41
N ARG A 155 6.16 0.99 -2.50
CA ARG A 155 6.70 1.81 -1.41
C ARG A 155 7.52 3.00 -1.93
N THR A 156 8.26 2.79 -3.02
CA THR A 156 9.02 3.84 -3.70
C THR A 156 8.12 4.94 -4.26
N ALA A 157 7.02 4.57 -4.92
CA ALA A 157 6.06 5.53 -5.47
C ALA A 157 5.37 6.34 -4.37
N ALA A 158 4.92 5.66 -3.31
CA ALA A 158 4.34 6.31 -2.13
C ALA A 158 5.32 7.32 -1.49
N LYS A 159 6.58 6.90 -1.31
CA LYS A 159 7.65 7.75 -0.77
C LYS A 159 7.84 9.02 -1.61
N ARG A 160 7.88 8.90 -2.94
CA ARG A 160 8.06 10.03 -3.85
C ARG A 160 6.93 11.06 -3.71
N VAL A 161 5.68 10.62 -3.66
CA VAL A 161 4.53 11.52 -3.47
C VAL A 161 4.61 12.25 -2.12
N LEU A 162 5.00 11.53 -1.07
CA LEU A 162 5.17 12.11 0.27
C LEU A 162 6.36 13.06 0.34
N GLU A 163 7.44 12.79 -0.39
CA GLU A 163 8.60 13.71 -0.53
C GLU A 163 8.20 15.02 -1.20
N GLU A 164 7.45 14.94 -2.31
CA GLU A 164 6.95 16.13 -3.03
C GLU A 164 6.03 16.99 -2.16
N ALA A 165 5.33 16.39 -1.19
CA ALA A 165 4.50 17.08 -0.19
C ALA A 165 5.26 17.53 1.07
N GLY A 166 6.57 17.29 1.17
CA GLY A 166 7.36 17.61 2.36
C GLY A 166 6.92 16.84 3.62
N LEU A 167 6.49 15.60 3.43
CA LEU A 167 6.03 14.67 4.48
C LEU A 167 7.06 13.58 4.80
N THR A 168 8.27 13.66 4.28
CA THR A 168 9.38 12.76 4.62
C THR A 168 10.49 13.46 5.40
N GLY A 169 11.40 12.67 5.95
CA GLY A 169 12.53 13.16 6.74
C GLY A 169 12.26 13.14 8.25
N ARG A 170 13.10 13.84 9.01
CA ARG A 170 13.13 13.76 10.48
C ARG A 170 11.81 14.16 11.14
N ASP A 171 11.19 15.21 10.62
CA ASP A 171 9.91 15.75 11.10
C ASP A 171 8.76 15.37 10.15
N GLY A 172 9.00 14.39 9.29
CA GLY A 172 8.03 13.87 8.35
C GLY A 172 7.11 12.82 8.98
N VAL A 173 6.06 12.51 8.24
CA VAL A 173 5.08 11.45 8.55
C VAL A 173 5.58 10.10 8.04
N PHE A 174 6.50 10.10 7.06
CA PHE A 174 6.99 8.89 6.41
C PHE A 174 8.52 8.84 6.23
N SER A 175 9.08 7.64 6.34
CA SER A 175 10.49 7.35 6.11
C SER A 175 10.69 5.89 5.69
N ASP A 176 11.93 5.52 5.35
CA ASP A 176 12.30 4.11 5.09
C ASP A 176 12.15 3.21 6.33
N PHE A 177 11.96 3.79 7.52
CA PHE A 177 11.69 3.08 8.77
C PHE A 177 10.21 3.09 9.17
N SER A 178 9.35 3.80 8.42
CA SER A 178 7.92 3.85 8.70
C SER A 178 7.25 2.53 8.31
N PRO A 179 6.32 2.03 9.15
CA PRO A 179 5.48 0.90 8.77
C PRO A 179 4.55 1.28 7.62
N GLY A 180 4.03 0.29 6.90
CA GLY A 180 3.08 0.53 5.81
C GLY A 180 2.66 -0.73 5.09
N VAL A 181 1.54 -0.62 4.38
CA VAL A 181 0.91 -1.66 3.59
C VAL A 181 0.93 -1.21 2.13
N PHE A 182 1.63 -1.95 1.27
CA PHE A 182 1.90 -1.56 -0.11
C PHE A 182 1.49 -2.65 -1.09
N ILE A 183 1.36 -2.26 -2.36
CA ILE A 183 0.96 -3.17 -3.44
C ILE A 183 -0.31 -3.94 -3.05
N GLN A 184 -1.33 -3.23 -2.55
CA GLN A 184 -2.62 -3.81 -2.14
C GLN A 184 -2.51 -4.87 -1.03
N GLY A 185 -1.56 -4.70 -0.11
CA GLY A 185 -1.34 -5.63 0.99
C GLY A 185 -0.45 -6.83 0.66
N LEU A 186 0.18 -6.84 -0.52
CA LEU A 186 1.14 -7.88 -0.91
C LEU A 186 2.53 -7.67 -0.30
N LEU A 187 2.84 -6.45 0.14
CA LEU A 187 4.04 -6.13 0.91
C LEU A 187 3.64 -5.35 2.16
N VAL A 188 4.11 -5.81 3.31
CA VAL A 188 3.86 -5.14 4.59
C VAL A 188 5.20 -4.92 5.30
N TYR A 189 5.41 -3.67 5.70
CA TYR A 189 6.56 -3.26 6.50
C TYR A 189 6.09 -2.91 7.91
N GLY A 190 6.75 -3.50 8.91
CA GLY A 190 6.50 -3.35 10.33
C GLY A 190 7.40 -2.30 10.98
N ARG A 191 7.74 -2.53 12.26
CA ARG A 191 8.57 -1.62 13.05
C ARG A 191 9.95 -1.45 12.39
N ASN A 192 10.46 -0.23 12.42
CA ASN A 192 11.76 0.13 11.85
C ASN A 192 11.90 -0.23 10.35
N GLY A 193 10.79 -0.26 9.61
CA GLY A 193 10.79 -0.57 8.18
C GLY A 193 11.14 -2.02 7.84
N GLN A 194 11.06 -2.94 8.80
CA GLN A 194 11.27 -4.37 8.58
C GLN A 194 10.18 -4.92 7.65
N GLU A 195 10.54 -5.64 6.60
CA GLU A 195 9.55 -6.44 5.86
C GLU A 195 9.06 -7.60 6.73
N ILE A 196 7.76 -7.62 7.03
CA ILE A 196 7.15 -8.64 7.89
C ILE A 196 6.24 -9.59 7.10
N PHE A 197 5.84 -9.19 5.90
CA PHE A 197 5.03 -10.02 5.02
C PHE A 197 5.26 -9.66 3.57
N ARG A 198 5.30 -10.71 2.76
CA ARG A 198 5.36 -10.63 1.30
C ARG A 198 4.55 -11.78 0.72
N ARG A 199 3.77 -11.47 -0.31
CA ARG A 199 3.11 -12.49 -1.12
C ARG A 199 3.38 -12.29 -2.59
N ASN A 200 3.93 -13.33 -3.20
CA ASN A 200 4.24 -13.38 -4.61
C ASN A 200 3.18 -14.17 -5.36
N LEU A 201 3.04 -13.90 -6.65
CA LEU A 201 2.31 -14.74 -7.58
C LEU A 201 3.03 -16.07 -7.77
N ASP A 202 2.24 -17.10 -8.04
CA ASP A 202 2.76 -18.40 -8.46
C ASP A 202 3.56 -18.23 -9.76
N PRO A 203 4.83 -18.72 -9.83
CA PRO A 203 5.64 -18.60 -11.03
C PRO A 203 5.00 -19.18 -12.29
N SER A 204 4.14 -20.20 -12.18
CA SER A 204 3.40 -20.77 -13.31
C SER A 204 2.37 -19.80 -13.87
N VAL A 205 1.68 -19.04 -12.99
CA VAL A 205 0.76 -17.96 -13.38
C VAL A 205 1.54 -16.84 -14.07
N CYS A 206 2.68 -16.46 -13.51
CA CYS A 206 3.53 -15.44 -14.12
C CYS A 206 4.00 -15.85 -15.52
N ARG A 207 4.46 -17.09 -15.67
CA ARG A 207 4.87 -17.64 -16.97
C ARG A 207 3.73 -17.57 -17.99
N GLU A 208 2.54 -18.04 -17.61
CA GLU A 208 1.35 -18.04 -18.47
C GLU A 208 0.99 -16.62 -18.92
N ALA A 209 1.01 -15.65 -18.00
CA ALA A 209 0.72 -14.26 -18.31
C ALA A 209 1.78 -13.62 -19.23
N CYS A 210 3.06 -13.88 -18.98
CA CYS A 210 4.14 -13.42 -19.84
C CYS A 210 4.06 -14.00 -21.26
N LEU A 211 3.75 -15.30 -21.40
CA LEU A 211 3.58 -15.93 -22.70
C LEU A 211 2.37 -15.38 -23.44
N TYR A 212 1.23 -15.22 -22.76
CA TYR A 212 0.05 -14.58 -23.33
C TYR A 212 0.36 -13.17 -23.84
N SER A 213 1.08 -12.38 -23.04
CA SER A 213 1.52 -11.03 -23.37
C SER A 213 2.35 -11.00 -24.67
N LEU A 214 3.30 -11.92 -24.82
CA LEU A 214 4.15 -12.06 -26.02
C LEU A 214 3.37 -12.50 -27.26
N GLU A 215 2.50 -13.48 -27.10
CA GLU A 215 1.69 -14.01 -28.20
C GLU A 215 0.71 -12.95 -28.73
N HIS A 216 0.03 -12.24 -27.83
CA HIS A 216 -1.04 -11.30 -28.18
C HIS A 216 -0.55 -9.84 -28.31
N LYS A 217 0.74 -9.59 -28.04
CA LYS A 217 1.37 -8.26 -28.06
C LYS A 217 0.65 -7.24 -27.15
N VAL A 218 0.19 -7.70 -25.99
CA VAL A 218 -0.46 -6.86 -24.98
C VAL A 218 0.58 -6.48 -23.93
N PRO A 219 0.86 -5.18 -23.69
CA PRO A 219 1.83 -4.74 -22.69
C PRO A 219 1.54 -5.34 -21.31
N LEU A 220 2.58 -5.86 -20.67
CA LEU A 220 2.53 -6.45 -19.34
C LEU A 220 3.65 -5.88 -18.46
N ILE A 221 3.29 -5.44 -17.26
CA ILE A 221 4.25 -4.93 -16.27
C ILE A 221 4.20 -5.81 -15.03
N ALA A 222 5.36 -6.29 -14.59
CA ALA A 222 5.55 -7.05 -13.37
C ALA A 222 6.07 -6.17 -12.24
N PHE A 223 5.32 -6.13 -11.14
CA PHE A 223 5.73 -5.45 -9.91
C PHE A 223 6.56 -6.41 -9.07
N CYS A 224 7.79 -5.98 -8.78
CA CYS A 224 8.81 -6.76 -8.09
C CYS A 224 9.46 -5.88 -7.01
N GLU A 225 8.88 -5.89 -5.82
CA GLU A 225 9.29 -5.08 -4.68
C GLU A 225 9.27 -3.58 -5.00
N ASN A 226 10.46 -3.01 -5.23
CA ASN A 226 10.68 -1.60 -5.54
C ASN A 226 11.00 -1.37 -7.03
N SER A 227 10.82 -2.38 -7.88
CA SER A 227 11.09 -2.34 -9.31
C SER A 227 9.88 -2.78 -10.12
N CYS A 228 9.77 -2.24 -11.33
CA CYS A 228 8.82 -2.69 -12.34
C CYS A 228 9.60 -3.27 -13.53
N LEU A 229 9.21 -4.44 -14.00
CA LEU A 229 9.83 -5.12 -15.14
C LEU A 229 8.80 -5.32 -16.26
N THR A 230 9.25 -5.33 -17.51
CA THR A 230 8.40 -5.60 -18.69
C THR A 230 9.16 -6.43 -19.70
N LEU A 231 8.43 -7.19 -20.52
CA LEU A 231 8.99 -7.90 -21.68
C LEU A 231 8.92 -7.05 -22.97
N PHE A 232 8.34 -5.85 -22.92
CA PHE A 232 8.12 -4.99 -24.09
C PHE A 232 8.60 -3.58 -23.88
N ASP A 233 9.16 -3.02 -24.95
CA ASP A 233 9.18 -1.59 -25.15
C ASP A 233 7.83 -1.15 -25.72
N HIS A 234 7.05 -0.39 -24.95
CA HIS A 234 5.76 0.12 -25.39
C HIS A 234 5.49 1.50 -24.76
N PRO A 235 4.96 2.48 -25.51
CA PRO A 235 4.74 3.84 -24.99
C PRO A 235 3.87 3.91 -23.72
N LEU A 236 2.95 2.95 -23.54
CA LEU A 236 2.13 2.86 -22.32
C LEU A 236 2.92 2.45 -21.08
N VAL A 237 4.08 1.80 -21.23
CA VAL A 237 4.82 1.27 -20.08
C VAL A 237 5.37 2.42 -19.21
N ASP A 238 5.68 3.57 -19.82
CA ASP A 238 6.07 4.79 -19.10
C ASP A 238 4.90 5.51 -18.41
N HIS A 239 3.64 5.12 -18.70
CA HIS A 239 2.47 5.75 -18.11
C HIS A 239 2.42 5.55 -16.60
N LEU A 240 2.76 4.35 -16.09
CA LEU A 240 2.81 4.10 -14.66
C LEU A 240 3.84 4.97 -13.94
N HIS A 241 5.01 5.17 -14.57
CA HIS A 241 6.06 6.01 -14.02
C HIS A 241 5.65 7.49 -13.98
N THR A 242 5.05 7.99 -15.07
CA THR A 242 4.76 9.41 -15.24
C THR A 242 3.49 9.86 -14.52
N VAL A 243 2.47 9.01 -14.43
CA VAL A 243 1.17 9.36 -13.84
C VAL A 243 1.04 8.86 -12.41
N TYR A 244 1.55 7.66 -12.10
CA TYR A 244 1.37 7.02 -10.80
C TYR A 244 2.64 7.02 -9.95
N HIS A 245 3.70 7.68 -10.42
CA HIS A 245 5.01 7.80 -9.76
C HIS A 245 5.72 6.46 -9.51
N GLU A 246 5.33 5.41 -10.23
CA GLU A 246 5.94 4.10 -10.09
C GLU A 246 7.40 4.08 -10.57
N PRO A 247 8.23 3.13 -10.12
CA PRO A 247 9.58 2.96 -10.61
C PRO A 247 9.60 2.90 -12.14
N LYS A 248 10.63 3.51 -12.75
CA LYS A 248 10.81 3.39 -14.20
C LYS A 248 10.95 1.92 -14.56
N VAL A 249 10.13 1.49 -15.52
CA VAL A 249 10.07 0.08 -15.90
C VAL A 249 11.36 -0.30 -16.62
N GLN A 250 11.90 -1.46 -16.26
CA GLN A 250 13.09 -2.03 -16.88
C GLN A 250 12.67 -3.13 -17.84
N ILE A 251 13.20 -3.09 -19.06
CA ILE A 251 12.94 -4.12 -20.07
C ILE A 251 13.85 -5.31 -19.77
N ILE A 252 13.25 -6.50 -19.70
CA ILE A 252 13.95 -7.78 -19.55
C ILE A 252 13.80 -8.62 -20.81
N THR A 253 14.77 -9.50 -21.08
CA THR A 253 14.90 -10.08 -22.43
C THR A 253 14.13 -11.38 -22.61
N SER A 254 13.78 -12.07 -21.52
CA SER A 254 13.04 -13.33 -21.61
C SER A 254 12.17 -13.59 -20.38
N VAL A 255 11.18 -14.48 -20.56
CA VAL A 255 10.31 -14.94 -19.46
C VAL A 255 11.12 -15.69 -18.40
N ASP A 256 12.09 -16.52 -18.81
CA ASP A 256 12.90 -17.28 -17.88
C ASP A 256 13.77 -16.37 -17.01
N GLU A 257 14.43 -15.37 -17.61
CA GLU A 257 15.21 -14.37 -16.89
C GLU A 257 14.33 -13.60 -15.87
N LEU A 258 13.12 -13.21 -16.26
CA LEU A 258 12.17 -12.55 -15.35
C LEU A 258 11.80 -13.43 -14.16
N LEU A 259 11.50 -14.70 -14.38
CA LEU A 259 11.07 -15.62 -13.32
C LEU A 259 12.22 -16.06 -12.41
N GLU A 260 13.46 -16.09 -12.92
CA GLU A 260 14.65 -16.41 -12.13
C GLU A 260 15.12 -15.24 -11.28
N THR A 261 15.02 -14.02 -11.81
CA THR A 261 15.57 -12.82 -11.15
C THR A 261 14.58 -12.14 -10.22
N ALA A 262 13.27 -12.25 -10.49
CA ALA A 262 12.28 -11.40 -9.87
C ALA A 262 11.25 -12.16 -9.02
N LYS A 263 11.01 -11.64 -7.81
CA LYS A 263 9.89 -12.04 -6.98
C LYS A 263 8.69 -11.16 -7.33
N ILE A 264 7.78 -11.67 -8.13
CA ILE A 264 6.66 -10.91 -8.69
C ILE A 264 5.49 -10.90 -7.72
N GLN A 265 5.06 -9.72 -7.26
CA GLN A 265 3.87 -9.58 -6.41
C GLN A 265 2.60 -9.47 -7.24
N LYS A 266 2.61 -8.70 -8.33
CA LYS A 266 1.46 -8.55 -9.22
C LYS A 266 1.89 -8.31 -10.67
N LEU A 267 0.98 -8.58 -11.59
CA LEU A 267 1.12 -8.30 -13.00
C LEU A 267 0.01 -7.35 -13.46
N LEU A 268 0.32 -6.41 -14.34
CA LEU A 268 -0.68 -5.54 -14.97
C LEU A 268 -0.63 -5.69 -16.49
N PHE A 269 -1.75 -6.08 -17.08
CA PHE A 269 -1.98 -5.90 -18.51
C PHE A 269 -2.54 -4.51 -18.76
N MET A 270 -2.07 -3.86 -19.81
CA MET A 270 -2.56 -2.54 -20.24
C MET A 270 -3.11 -2.63 -21.66
N ASP A 271 -4.34 -2.15 -21.85
CA ASP A 271 -5.01 -2.13 -23.15
C ASP A 271 -6.05 -1.00 -23.16
N THR A 272 -6.75 -0.79 -24.27
CA THR A 272 -7.95 0.05 -24.31
C THR A 272 -9.01 -0.45 -23.31
N VAL A 273 -9.87 0.46 -22.84
CA VAL A 273 -11.00 0.11 -21.94
C VAL A 273 -11.86 -1.01 -22.54
N GLU A 274 -12.10 -0.95 -23.85
CA GLU A 274 -12.83 -1.98 -24.57
C GLU A 274 -12.06 -3.30 -24.63
N GLY A 275 -10.75 -3.27 -24.94
CA GLY A 275 -9.89 -4.46 -24.95
C GLY A 275 -9.83 -5.18 -23.60
N VAL A 276 -9.71 -4.41 -22.50
CA VAL A 276 -9.77 -4.98 -21.15
C VAL A 276 -11.13 -5.63 -20.88
N ALA A 277 -12.23 -4.92 -21.16
CA ALA A 277 -13.58 -5.39 -20.84
C ALA A 277 -14.02 -6.60 -21.68
N THR A 278 -13.63 -6.65 -22.96
CA THR A 278 -14.11 -7.65 -23.92
C THR A 278 -13.16 -8.84 -24.08
N SER A 279 -11.85 -8.64 -23.86
CA SER A 279 -10.84 -9.66 -24.14
C SER A 279 -10.10 -10.10 -22.88
N LEU A 280 -9.36 -9.18 -22.24
CA LEU A 280 -8.45 -9.56 -21.15
C LEU A 280 -9.20 -10.07 -19.92
N ARG A 281 -10.19 -9.31 -19.42
CA ARG A 281 -10.90 -9.67 -18.19
C ARG A 281 -11.66 -11.00 -18.33
N PRO A 282 -12.46 -11.25 -19.38
CA PRO A 282 -13.14 -12.53 -19.55
C PRO A 282 -12.17 -13.70 -19.69
N TYR A 283 -11.08 -13.54 -20.46
CA TYR A 283 -10.07 -14.57 -20.64
C TYR A 283 -9.42 -14.95 -19.31
N TRP A 284 -8.84 -13.96 -18.61
CA TRP A 284 -8.08 -14.21 -17.38
C TRP A 284 -8.96 -14.68 -16.24
N SER A 285 -10.20 -14.19 -16.14
CA SER A 285 -11.16 -14.65 -15.13
C SER A 285 -11.48 -16.14 -15.30
N LYS A 286 -11.46 -16.65 -16.54
CA LYS A 286 -11.67 -18.08 -16.84
C LYS A 286 -10.39 -18.90 -16.72
N ALA A 287 -9.26 -18.40 -17.23
CA ALA A 287 -8.00 -19.12 -17.29
C ALA A 287 -7.34 -19.30 -15.91
N ILE A 288 -7.45 -18.29 -15.04
CA ILE A 288 -6.71 -18.28 -13.78
C ILE A 288 -7.37 -19.12 -12.68
N GLY A 289 -8.70 -19.24 -12.71
CA GLY A 289 -9.47 -19.97 -11.69
C GLY A 289 -9.14 -19.49 -10.28
N SER A 290 -8.87 -20.42 -9.36
CA SER A 290 -8.50 -20.10 -7.97
C SER A 290 -7.01 -19.84 -7.75
N ARG A 291 -6.17 -19.90 -8.81
CA ARG A 291 -4.70 -19.75 -8.68
C ARG A 291 -4.28 -18.30 -8.44
N ALA A 292 -5.09 -17.34 -8.88
CA ALA A 292 -4.88 -15.91 -8.68
C ALA A 292 -6.22 -15.16 -8.71
N GLY A 293 -6.21 -13.90 -8.29
CA GLY A 293 -7.31 -12.96 -8.44
C GLY A 293 -7.13 -12.08 -9.67
N VAL A 294 -8.25 -11.69 -10.29
CA VAL A 294 -8.32 -10.70 -11.36
C VAL A 294 -9.00 -9.45 -10.82
N VAL A 295 -8.27 -8.33 -10.80
CA VAL A 295 -8.70 -7.05 -10.25
C VAL A 295 -8.62 -5.98 -11.34
N GLN A 296 -9.53 -5.02 -11.33
CA GLN A 296 -9.53 -3.91 -12.28
C GLN A 296 -9.93 -2.64 -11.52
N ALA A 297 -8.94 -1.92 -11.00
CA ALA A 297 -9.16 -0.64 -10.33
C ALA A 297 -9.29 0.52 -11.34
N ILE A 298 -8.57 0.42 -12.46
CA ILE A 298 -8.54 1.45 -13.52
C ILE A 298 -9.09 0.81 -14.80
N PRO A 299 -10.00 1.48 -15.56
CA PRO A 299 -10.72 0.85 -16.67
C PRO A 299 -9.84 0.21 -17.77
N ASP A 300 -8.67 0.77 -18.05
CA ASP A 300 -7.72 0.38 -19.09
C ASP A 300 -6.57 -0.52 -18.57
N ILE A 301 -6.66 -0.99 -17.31
CA ILE A 301 -5.63 -1.80 -16.67
C ILE A 301 -6.24 -3.01 -15.97
N LEU A 302 -5.78 -4.21 -16.33
CA LEU A 302 -6.16 -5.47 -15.66
C LEU A 302 -5.01 -5.96 -14.78
N GLU A 303 -5.29 -6.17 -13.50
CA GLU A 303 -4.32 -6.68 -12.52
C GLU A 303 -4.54 -8.18 -12.26
N ILE A 304 -3.45 -8.95 -12.31
CA ILE A 304 -3.39 -10.32 -11.78
C ILE A 304 -2.65 -10.25 -10.46
N VAL A 305 -3.29 -10.74 -9.40
CA VAL A 305 -2.78 -10.69 -8.02
C VAL A 305 -2.88 -12.06 -7.35
N PRO A 306 -2.10 -12.36 -6.31
CA PRO A 306 -2.25 -13.59 -5.54
C PRO A 306 -3.66 -13.71 -4.95
N PRO A 307 -4.21 -14.94 -4.82
CA PRO A 307 -5.60 -15.14 -4.41
C PRO A 307 -5.84 -14.66 -2.96
N GLY A 308 -6.96 -13.99 -2.70
CA GLY A 308 -7.31 -13.51 -1.35
C GLY A 308 -6.38 -12.41 -0.83
N SER A 309 -5.89 -11.54 -1.71
CA SER A 309 -5.07 -10.37 -1.34
C SER A 309 -5.93 -9.13 -1.22
N SER A 310 -5.74 -8.38 -0.14
CA SER A 310 -6.45 -7.12 0.11
C SER A 310 -5.65 -6.21 1.04
N LYS A 311 -5.95 -4.91 1.03
CA LYS A 311 -5.36 -3.96 1.98
C LYS A 311 -5.72 -4.34 3.42
N GLY A 312 -6.97 -4.71 3.69
CA GLY A 312 -7.40 -5.16 5.02
C GLY A 312 -6.62 -6.37 5.54
N GLY A 313 -6.28 -7.33 4.67
CA GLY A 313 -5.39 -8.44 5.02
C GLY A 313 -4.00 -7.97 5.44
N GLY A 314 -3.41 -7.05 4.67
CA GLY A 314 -2.09 -6.46 5.00
C GLY A 314 -2.12 -5.60 6.28
N VAL A 315 -3.20 -4.86 6.50
CA VAL A 315 -3.44 -4.07 7.71
C VAL A 315 -3.48 -4.99 8.93
N ARG A 316 -4.24 -6.09 8.88
CA ARG A 316 -4.31 -7.06 9.97
C ARG A 316 -2.94 -7.63 10.34
N VAL A 317 -2.17 -8.07 9.33
CA VAL A 317 -0.79 -8.54 9.53
C VAL A 317 0.07 -7.50 10.24
N LEU A 318 -0.08 -6.22 9.86
CA LEU A 318 0.66 -5.14 10.49
C LEU A 318 0.20 -4.90 11.95
N LEU A 319 -1.10 -4.87 12.21
CA LEU A 319 -1.64 -4.68 13.56
C LEU A 319 -1.20 -5.80 14.50
N ASP A 320 -1.24 -7.06 14.04
CA ASP A 320 -0.75 -8.22 14.80
C ASP A 320 0.73 -8.06 15.16
N HIS A 321 1.57 -7.65 14.20
CA HIS A 321 2.99 -7.38 14.46
C HIS A 321 3.21 -6.21 15.43
N LEU A 322 2.36 -5.20 15.39
CA LEU A 322 2.44 -4.03 16.27
C LEU A 322 1.85 -4.29 17.66
N GLY A 323 1.01 -5.32 17.82
CA GLY A 323 0.25 -5.57 19.05
C GLY A 323 -0.83 -4.53 19.30
N VAL A 324 -1.46 -4.03 18.23
CA VAL A 324 -2.44 -2.94 18.25
C VAL A 324 -3.83 -3.49 17.95
N SER A 325 -4.83 -3.04 18.69
CA SER A 325 -6.21 -3.45 18.43
C SER A 325 -6.82 -2.69 17.25
N GLU A 326 -7.63 -3.37 16.46
CA GLU A 326 -8.48 -2.80 15.41
C GLU A 326 -9.30 -1.58 15.93
N ASN A 327 -9.74 -1.61 17.20
CA ASN A 327 -10.49 -0.51 17.84
C ASN A 327 -9.69 0.78 18.03
N GLU A 328 -8.36 0.72 18.00
CA GLU A 328 -7.46 1.88 18.11
C GLU A 328 -7.14 2.50 16.74
N VAL A 329 -7.74 1.98 15.67
CA VAL A 329 -7.48 2.36 14.29
C VAL A 329 -8.63 3.18 13.73
N MET A 330 -8.28 4.29 13.10
CA MET A 330 -9.11 4.96 12.11
C MET A 330 -8.59 4.61 10.71
N ALA A 331 -9.46 4.22 9.79
CA ALA A 331 -9.13 4.00 8.39
C ALA A 331 -9.83 5.02 7.50
N ILE A 332 -9.15 5.49 6.45
CA ILE A 332 -9.71 6.39 5.43
C ILE A 332 -9.40 5.81 4.05
N GLY A 333 -10.41 5.71 3.19
CA GLY A 333 -10.28 5.15 1.85
C GLY A 333 -11.41 5.54 0.90
N ASP A 334 -11.32 5.12 -0.36
CA ASP A 334 -12.32 5.40 -1.37
C ASP A 334 -12.57 4.24 -2.37
N GLY A 335 -11.58 3.37 -2.57
CA GLY A 335 -11.62 2.31 -3.56
C GLY A 335 -12.30 1.02 -3.08
N GLU A 336 -12.62 0.12 -4.02
CA GLU A 336 -13.12 -1.22 -3.68
C GLU A 336 -12.08 -2.04 -2.88
N ASN A 337 -10.80 -1.78 -3.09
CA ASN A 337 -9.69 -2.41 -2.37
C ASN A 337 -9.50 -1.88 -0.94
N ASP A 338 -10.27 -0.85 -0.53
CA ASP A 338 -10.29 -0.33 0.84
C ASP A 338 -11.37 -0.97 1.71
N VAL A 339 -12.34 -1.68 1.11
CA VAL A 339 -13.51 -2.25 1.80
C VAL A 339 -13.11 -3.03 3.05
N GLU A 340 -12.17 -3.99 2.94
CA GLU A 340 -11.80 -4.78 4.12
C GLU A 340 -10.99 -3.98 5.15
N MET A 341 -10.28 -2.92 4.75
CA MET A 341 -9.57 -2.04 5.68
C MET A 341 -10.55 -1.16 6.45
N LEU A 342 -11.56 -0.61 5.77
CA LEU A 342 -12.61 0.22 6.36
C LEU A 342 -13.45 -0.58 7.37
N GLN A 343 -13.84 -1.81 7.02
CA GLN A 343 -14.58 -2.71 7.92
C GLN A 343 -13.78 -3.15 9.14
N LEU A 344 -12.46 -3.26 8.99
CA LEU A 344 -11.57 -3.73 10.03
C LEU A 344 -11.32 -2.66 11.10
N ALA A 345 -11.29 -1.38 10.73
CA ALA A 345 -10.94 -0.31 11.66
C ALA A 345 -12.05 -0.04 12.69
N GLY A 346 -11.67 0.40 13.89
CA GLY A 346 -12.61 0.92 14.89
C GLY A 346 -13.36 2.18 14.43
N LEU A 347 -12.89 2.83 13.35
CA LEU A 347 -13.64 3.79 12.56
C LEU A 347 -13.20 3.74 11.10
N GLY A 348 -14.07 3.29 10.21
CA GLY A 348 -13.89 3.38 8.76
C GLY A 348 -14.55 4.63 8.19
N VAL A 349 -13.77 5.47 7.49
CA VAL A 349 -14.25 6.66 6.78
C VAL A 349 -14.09 6.47 5.27
N ALA A 350 -15.20 6.44 4.54
CA ALA A 350 -15.19 6.50 3.08
C ALA A 350 -15.36 7.97 2.62
N LEU A 351 -14.59 8.43 1.65
CA LEU A 351 -14.80 9.78 1.09
C LEU A 351 -16.01 9.84 0.15
N SER A 352 -16.53 11.03 -0.15
CA SER A 352 -17.75 11.15 -0.99
C SER A 352 -17.52 10.69 -2.44
N ASN A 353 -16.27 10.74 -2.94
CA ASN A 353 -15.85 10.19 -4.22
C ASN A 353 -15.67 8.66 -4.21
N ALA A 354 -15.83 8.01 -3.06
CA ALA A 354 -15.63 6.57 -2.92
C ALA A 354 -16.63 5.74 -3.74
N SER A 355 -16.21 4.53 -4.06
CA SER A 355 -17.07 3.49 -4.62
C SER A 355 -18.26 3.19 -3.70
N GLU A 356 -19.38 2.78 -4.28
CA GLU A 356 -20.57 2.41 -3.50
C GLU A 356 -20.30 1.25 -2.54
N LYS A 357 -19.40 0.33 -2.90
CA LYS A 357 -18.97 -0.77 -2.01
C LYS A 357 -18.22 -0.25 -0.79
N ALA A 358 -17.31 0.71 -0.96
CA ALA A 358 -16.58 1.31 0.15
C ALA A 358 -17.51 2.12 1.08
N LYS A 359 -18.42 2.93 0.50
CA LYS A 359 -19.42 3.68 1.27
C LYS A 359 -20.36 2.78 2.07
N ALA A 360 -20.78 1.66 1.48
CA ALA A 360 -21.71 0.73 2.12
C ALA A 360 -21.16 0.07 3.39
N VAL A 361 -19.83 0.06 3.57
CA VAL A 361 -19.18 -0.60 4.72
C VAL A 361 -18.53 0.37 5.70
N ALA A 362 -18.43 1.66 5.34
CA ALA A 362 -17.85 2.68 6.20
C ALA A 362 -18.84 3.14 7.27
N ASP A 363 -18.31 3.50 8.45
CA ASP A 363 -19.09 4.08 9.54
C ASP A 363 -19.52 5.52 9.22
N VAL A 364 -18.68 6.24 8.47
CA VAL A 364 -18.88 7.64 8.11
C VAL A 364 -18.55 7.86 6.64
N ILE A 365 -19.39 8.64 5.98
CA ILE A 365 -19.10 9.19 4.66
C ILE A 365 -18.60 10.63 4.84
N GLY A 366 -17.35 10.87 4.48
CA GLY A 366 -16.70 12.19 4.50
C GLY A 366 -16.95 13.00 3.23
N ILE A 367 -16.33 14.17 3.14
CA ILE A 367 -16.31 14.99 1.91
C ILE A 367 -15.33 14.43 0.87
N SER A 368 -15.29 15.02 -0.32
CA SER A 368 -14.45 14.52 -1.42
C SER A 368 -12.96 14.71 -1.14
N ASN A 369 -12.10 13.89 -1.72
CA ASN A 369 -10.65 14.11 -1.74
C ASN A 369 -10.27 15.47 -2.36
N ASP A 370 -11.04 15.96 -3.34
CA ASP A 370 -10.86 17.30 -3.92
C ASP A 370 -11.20 18.45 -2.95
N GLU A 371 -11.92 18.14 -1.87
CA GLU A 371 -12.31 19.07 -0.80
C GLU A 371 -11.50 18.85 0.49
N ASP A 372 -10.37 18.14 0.39
CA ASP A 372 -9.53 17.72 1.52
C ASP A 372 -10.23 16.76 2.50
N GLY A 373 -10.99 15.78 1.99
CA GLY A 373 -11.75 14.83 2.81
C GLY A 373 -10.94 14.08 3.86
N ALA A 374 -9.71 13.66 3.55
CA ALA A 374 -8.81 13.09 4.54
C ALA A 374 -8.47 14.09 5.67
N THR A 375 -8.29 15.37 5.35
CA THR A 375 -8.06 16.42 6.34
C THR A 375 -9.26 16.60 7.27
N ASP A 376 -10.46 16.70 6.71
CA ASP A 376 -11.70 16.82 7.49
C ASP A 376 -11.85 15.64 8.46
N ALA A 377 -11.62 14.43 7.96
CA ALA A 377 -11.72 13.21 8.76
C ALA A 377 -10.71 13.19 9.92
N ILE A 378 -9.45 13.56 9.66
CA ILE A 378 -8.41 13.66 10.70
C ILE A 378 -8.82 14.65 11.80
N TYR A 379 -9.24 15.86 11.42
CA TYR A 379 -9.59 16.90 12.38
C TYR A 379 -10.85 16.61 13.18
N ARG A 380 -11.82 15.91 12.62
CA ARG A 380 -13.10 15.67 13.29
C ARG A 380 -13.09 14.43 14.16
N PHE A 381 -12.30 13.42 13.79
CA PHE A 381 -12.41 12.10 14.41
C PHE A 381 -11.14 11.66 15.14
N ALA A 382 -9.97 12.19 14.78
CA ALA A 382 -8.69 11.78 15.36
C ALA A 382 -8.06 12.83 16.30
N LEU A 383 -8.27 14.13 16.05
CA LEU A 383 -7.72 15.26 16.82
C LEU A 383 -8.78 15.98 17.64
#